data_AF-A0A5C4QRR5-F1
#
_entry.id   AF-A0A5C4QRR5-F1
#
_cell.length_a   1.000
_cell.length_b   1.000
_cell.length_c   1.000
_cell.angle_alpha   90.00
_cell.angle_beta   90.00
_cell.angle_gamma   90.00
#
_symmetry.space_group_name_H-M   'P 1'
#
loop_
_entity.id
_entity.type
_entity.pdbx_description
1 polymer ?
#
loop_
_entity_poly.entity_id
_entity_poly.type
_entity_poly.pdbx_seq_one_letter_code
_entity_poly.pdbx_strand_id
1 'polypeptide(L)'
;MNIRRWSYGFLAATLLVPALAACGSDTDDKPAASGSSPSAPSVPADPKEALLASTKELGKGDFTFTLAGADTTGGGLVHKPSNSAQFTVKFGDASEDVSLEMDLIYIDSESWVKMDMGGAMAAAIPGATKNKGKYQHLDKTKIKDVKDLQLDPETLDPLASDALVKGVTEVQKTGEGTYAGKIDITAATESAALDEEVVTALGAQAKALPFTAKLDPQGRLTELVIAVPAAGETAAHEIKIGYTGYGTGAGAQKPPADKVVEAPAETYEMFK
;
A
#
# COMPACT_ATOMS: atom_id res chain seq x y z
N MET A 1 -54.04 15.01 -24.82
CA MET A 1 -54.58 13.75 -25.37
C MET A 1 -53.40 12.79 -25.52
N ASN A 2 -53.19 11.70 -24.79
CA ASN A 2 -53.89 11.02 -23.70
C ASN A 2 -52.85 10.38 -22.78
N ILE A 3 -53.14 10.43 -21.49
CA ILE A 3 -52.40 9.82 -20.37
C ILE A 3 -52.76 8.33 -20.32
N ARG A 4 -51.81 7.45 -19.98
CA ARG A 4 -52.11 6.07 -19.62
C ARG A 4 -51.59 5.77 -18.20
N ARG A 5 -52.54 5.74 -17.27
CA ARG A 5 -52.42 5.38 -15.86
C ARG A 5 -52.30 3.85 -15.72
N TRP A 6 -51.56 3.39 -14.71
CA TRP A 6 -51.94 2.16 -14.01
C TRP A 6 -51.75 2.35 -12.50
N SER A 7 -52.82 2.07 -11.77
CA SER A 7 -52.95 2.15 -10.32
C SER A 7 -53.68 0.88 -9.87
N TYR A 8 -53.06 0.11 -8.98
CA TYR A 8 -53.65 -0.89 -8.09
C TYR A 8 -52.66 -1.01 -6.92
N GLY A 9 -52.99 -1.04 -5.64
CA GLY A 9 -54.24 -1.05 -4.90
C GLY A 9 -53.84 -1.35 -3.45
N PHE A 10 -54.26 -0.49 -2.51
CA PHE A 10 -54.05 -0.64 -1.06
C PHE A 10 -54.75 -1.90 -0.53
N LEU A 11 -54.12 -2.60 0.42
CA LEU A 11 -54.82 -3.47 1.37
C LEU A 11 -54.10 -3.41 2.73
N ALA A 12 -54.65 -2.58 3.61
CA ALA A 12 -54.36 -2.57 5.03
C ALA A 12 -55.24 -3.63 5.70
N ALA A 13 -54.65 -4.47 6.54
CA ALA A 13 -55.37 -5.36 7.44
C ALA A 13 -54.87 -5.11 8.87
N THR A 14 -55.58 -4.24 9.56
CA THR A 14 -55.57 -4.09 11.03
C THR A 14 -56.23 -5.33 11.65
N LEU A 15 -55.51 -6.05 12.51
CA LEU A 15 -56.10 -7.07 13.36
C LEU A 15 -55.97 -6.69 14.83
N LEU A 16 -57.14 -6.80 15.49
CA LEU A 16 -57.50 -6.36 16.82
C LEU A 16 -56.69 -7.00 17.95
N VAL A 17 -56.49 -6.16 18.97
CA VAL A 17 -56.10 -6.46 20.35
C VAL A 17 -57.22 -7.23 21.07
N PRO A 18 -56.87 -8.13 22.01
CA PRO A 18 -57.58 -8.17 23.28
C PRO A 18 -56.65 -7.84 24.45
N ALA A 19 -57.07 -6.86 25.23
CA ALA A 19 -56.47 -6.48 26.49
C ALA A 19 -56.85 -7.52 27.55
N LEU A 20 -55.84 -8.14 28.18
CA LEU A 20 -55.97 -8.81 29.47
C LEU A 20 -55.18 -7.98 30.48
N ALA A 21 -55.91 -7.22 31.28
CA ALA A 21 -55.39 -6.58 32.48
C ALA A 21 -55.16 -7.66 33.54
N ALA A 22 -53.93 -7.78 34.02
CA ALA A 22 -53.61 -8.39 35.30
C ALA A 22 -52.53 -7.54 35.96
N CYS A 23 -52.94 -6.66 36.88
CA CYS A 23 -52.06 -6.10 37.89
C CYS A 23 -51.67 -7.21 38.85
N GLY A 24 -50.36 -7.43 38.99
CA GLY A 24 -49.78 -8.29 40.01
C GLY A 24 -48.30 -7.97 40.08
N SER A 25 -47.93 -7.12 41.03
CA SER A 25 -46.56 -6.84 41.45
C SER A 25 -45.85 -8.11 41.89
N ASP A 26 -44.66 -8.38 41.36
CA ASP A 26 -43.42 -8.57 42.13
C ASP A 26 -42.29 -9.10 41.22
N THR A 27 -41.19 -8.34 41.24
CA THR A 27 -39.76 -8.66 41.15
C THR A 27 -39.22 -9.80 40.25
N ASP A 28 -38.12 -9.44 39.58
CA ASP A 28 -37.11 -10.28 38.89
C ASP A 28 -37.44 -10.73 37.47
N ASP A 29 -37.11 -9.87 36.49
CA ASP A 29 -36.88 -10.33 35.12
C ASP A 29 -35.68 -9.65 34.43
N LYS A 30 -34.81 -10.53 33.96
CA LYS A 30 -33.52 -10.33 33.30
C LYS A 30 -33.71 -9.66 31.93
N PRO A 31 -32.92 -8.63 31.55
CA PRO A 31 -33.03 -8.06 30.21
C PRO A 31 -32.62 -9.10 29.16
N ALA A 32 -33.52 -9.36 28.21
CA ALA A 32 -33.23 -10.10 27.00
C ALA A 32 -32.10 -9.40 26.23
N ALA A 33 -31.04 -10.15 25.94
CA ALA A 33 -29.91 -9.68 25.16
C ALA A 33 -30.38 -9.40 23.72
N SER A 34 -30.47 -8.12 23.36
CA SER A 34 -30.44 -7.68 21.96
C SER A 34 -29.19 -8.27 21.31
N GLY A 35 -29.39 -9.01 20.22
CA GLY A 35 -28.30 -9.54 19.42
C GLY A 35 -27.43 -8.41 18.89
N SER A 36 -26.24 -8.26 19.46
CA SER A 36 -25.21 -7.37 18.98
C SER A 36 -24.77 -7.85 17.59
N SER A 37 -25.10 -7.08 16.55
CA SER A 37 -24.35 -7.12 15.30
C SER A 37 -22.87 -6.88 15.63
N PRO A 38 -21.90 -7.58 15.01
CA PRO A 38 -20.51 -7.36 15.33
C PRO A 38 -20.15 -5.94 14.92
N SER A 39 -19.95 -5.08 15.92
CA SER A 39 -19.44 -3.73 15.73
C SER A 39 -18.11 -3.84 14.99
N ALA A 40 -17.96 -3.11 13.89
CA ALA A 40 -16.67 -2.93 13.25
C ALA A 40 -15.66 -2.46 14.33
N PRO A 41 -14.39 -2.92 14.27
CA PRO A 41 -13.39 -2.46 15.21
C PRO A 41 -13.35 -0.93 15.18
N SER A 42 -13.54 -0.31 16.34
CA SER A 42 -13.56 1.15 16.46
C SER A 42 -12.15 1.69 16.26
N VAL A 43 -11.99 2.64 15.34
CA VAL A 43 -10.74 3.39 15.17
C VAL A 43 -10.36 4.06 16.50
N PRO A 44 -9.10 3.94 16.97
CA PRO A 44 -8.65 4.60 18.18
C PRO A 44 -8.94 6.12 18.15
N ALA A 45 -9.26 6.68 19.32
CA ALA A 45 -9.52 8.11 19.45
C ALA A 45 -8.22 8.94 19.43
N ASP A 46 -7.13 8.38 19.98
CA ASP A 46 -5.81 9.00 19.92
C ASP A 46 -5.28 8.97 18.47
N PRO A 47 -4.85 10.12 17.90
CA PRO A 47 -4.40 10.17 16.51
C PRO A 47 -3.18 9.28 16.21
N LYS A 48 -2.26 9.12 17.16
CA LYS A 48 -1.06 8.30 16.98
C LYS A 48 -1.40 6.82 17.03
N GLU A 49 -2.25 6.42 17.98
CA GLU A 49 -2.76 5.05 18.05
C GLU A 49 -3.57 4.69 16.82
N ALA A 50 -4.38 5.61 16.28
CA ALA A 50 -5.15 5.37 15.06
C ALA A 50 -4.25 5.08 13.86
N LEU A 51 -3.20 5.89 13.66
CA LEU A 51 -2.24 5.69 12.57
C LEU A 51 -1.42 4.41 12.76
N LEU A 52 -0.96 4.11 13.99
CA LEU A 52 -0.28 2.85 14.31
C LEU A 52 -1.19 1.63 14.14
N ALA A 53 -2.48 1.74 14.44
CA ALA A 53 -3.43 0.66 14.20
C ALA A 53 -3.64 0.42 12.69
N SER A 54 -3.62 1.49 11.89
CA SER A 54 -3.83 1.40 10.45
C SER A 54 -2.77 0.57 9.70
N THR A 55 -1.53 0.53 10.20
CA THR A 55 -0.45 -0.29 9.60
C THR A 55 -0.56 -1.77 9.92
N LYS A 56 -1.27 -2.16 10.98
CA LYS A 56 -1.49 -3.58 11.30
C LYS A 56 -2.23 -4.31 10.19
N GLU A 57 -3.09 -3.59 9.47
CA GLU A 57 -3.82 -4.13 8.32
C GLU A 57 -2.91 -4.32 7.11
N LEU A 58 -1.88 -3.47 6.92
CA LEU A 58 -0.81 -3.73 5.95
C LEU A 58 -0.03 -4.99 6.33
N GLY A 59 0.20 -5.23 7.62
CA GLY A 59 0.83 -6.46 8.11
C GLY A 59 0.09 -7.75 7.73
N LYS A 60 -1.21 -7.69 7.42
CA LYS A 60 -1.97 -8.86 6.89
C LYS A 60 -1.61 -9.20 5.45
N GLY A 61 -0.99 -8.26 4.73
CA GLY A 61 -0.38 -8.47 3.42
C GLY A 61 -1.35 -8.89 2.33
N ASP A 62 -2.55 -8.32 2.27
CA ASP A 62 -3.49 -8.47 1.16
C ASP A 62 -4.00 -7.10 0.76
N PHE A 63 -3.22 -6.42 -0.09
CA PHE A 63 -3.51 -5.06 -0.56
C PHE A 63 -2.75 -4.74 -1.85
N THR A 64 -3.19 -3.68 -2.50
CA THR A 64 -2.48 -3.02 -3.60
C THR A 64 -2.01 -1.67 -3.13
N PHE A 65 -0.89 -1.20 -3.66
CA PHE A 65 -0.36 0.12 -3.32
C PHE A 65 0.13 0.85 -4.57
N THR A 66 0.25 2.17 -4.46
CA THR A 66 0.82 3.07 -5.46
C THR A 66 1.87 3.94 -4.79
N LEU A 67 2.86 4.36 -5.57
CA LEU A 67 3.95 5.25 -5.15
C LEU A 67 4.11 6.35 -6.21
N ALA A 68 4.23 7.59 -5.76
CA ALA A 68 4.60 8.73 -6.60
C ALA A 68 5.53 9.65 -5.81
N GLY A 69 6.70 9.96 -6.38
CA GLY A 69 7.69 10.91 -5.87
C GLY A 69 8.04 11.94 -6.95
N ALA A 70 9.21 12.57 -6.83
CA ALA A 70 9.71 13.53 -7.83
C ALA A 70 9.89 12.88 -9.21
N ASP A 71 10.82 11.92 -9.29
CA ASP A 71 11.21 11.26 -10.55
C ASP A 71 10.89 9.77 -10.55
N THR A 72 10.21 9.31 -9.50
CA THR A 72 9.88 7.90 -9.30
C THR A 72 8.37 7.73 -9.20
N THR A 73 7.81 6.83 -9.99
CA THR A 73 6.41 6.40 -9.86
C THR A 73 6.34 4.89 -9.84
N GLY A 74 5.29 4.33 -9.27
CA GLY A 74 5.18 2.89 -9.16
C GLY A 74 3.98 2.42 -8.38
N GLY A 75 4.03 1.16 -8.01
CA GLY A 75 2.99 0.50 -7.27
C GLY A 75 3.15 -1.00 -7.33
N GLY A 76 2.15 -1.70 -6.82
CA GLY A 76 2.23 -3.13 -6.74
C GLY A 76 1.13 -3.75 -5.89
N LEU A 77 1.36 -5.01 -5.54
CA LEU A 77 0.51 -5.77 -4.65
C LEU A 77 1.34 -6.61 -3.69
N VAL A 78 0.78 -6.81 -2.52
CA VAL A 78 1.23 -7.83 -1.56
C VAL A 78 0.03 -8.74 -1.31
N HIS A 79 0.25 -10.05 -1.43
CA HIS A 79 -0.78 -11.06 -1.23
C HIS A 79 -0.20 -12.29 -0.53
N LYS A 80 -0.20 -12.24 0.81
CA LYS A 80 0.22 -13.30 1.73
C LYS A 80 -0.56 -14.61 1.57
N PRO A 81 -1.88 -14.64 1.27
CA PRO A 81 -2.59 -15.91 1.11
C PRO A 81 -2.04 -16.80 -0.02
N SER A 82 -1.46 -16.21 -1.07
CA SER A 82 -0.72 -16.96 -2.11
C SER A 82 0.78 -16.73 -2.07
N ASN A 83 1.29 -16.20 -0.95
CA ASN A 83 2.70 -15.94 -0.73
C ASN A 83 3.40 -15.24 -1.91
N SER A 84 2.76 -14.18 -2.41
CA SER A 84 3.18 -13.52 -3.64
C SER A 84 3.15 -12.00 -3.50
N ALA A 85 4.01 -11.33 -4.25
CA ALA A 85 4.01 -9.89 -4.38
C ALA A 85 4.49 -9.48 -5.77
N GLN A 86 4.09 -8.29 -6.20
CA GLN A 86 4.57 -7.69 -7.43
C GLN A 86 4.83 -6.21 -7.19
N PHE A 87 5.95 -5.70 -7.68
CA PHE A 87 6.39 -4.33 -7.52
C PHE A 87 6.81 -3.79 -8.88
N THR A 88 6.19 -2.71 -9.33
CA THR A 88 6.58 -1.98 -10.53
C THR A 88 7.05 -0.59 -10.13
N VAL A 89 8.25 -0.21 -10.54
CA VAL A 89 8.84 1.10 -10.29
C VAL A 89 9.35 1.67 -11.61
N LYS A 90 9.13 2.96 -11.82
CA LYS A 90 9.57 3.74 -12.97
C LYS A 90 10.39 4.91 -12.46
N PHE A 91 11.61 5.03 -12.97
CA PHE A 91 12.51 6.14 -12.75
C PHE A 91 12.64 6.95 -14.04
N GLY A 92 12.46 8.25 -13.94
CA GLY A 92 12.41 9.16 -15.09
C GLY A 92 11.18 8.93 -15.97
N ASP A 93 10.99 9.82 -16.95
CA ASP A 93 9.97 9.63 -17.98
C ASP A 93 10.55 8.90 -19.20
N ALA A 94 9.77 8.03 -19.85
CA ALA A 94 10.23 7.28 -21.02
C ALA A 94 10.62 8.17 -22.22
N SER A 95 10.25 9.44 -22.20
CA SER A 95 10.66 10.47 -23.17
C SER A 95 12.01 11.13 -22.85
N GLU A 96 12.57 10.90 -21.66
CA GLU A 96 13.87 11.41 -21.26
C GLU A 96 15.02 10.51 -21.72
N ASP A 97 16.22 11.08 -21.78
CA ASP A 97 17.44 10.37 -22.21
C ASP A 97 17.82 9.21 -21.28
N VAL A 98 17.26 9.18 -20.07
CA VAL A 98 17.45 8.16 -19.04
C VAL A 98 16.10 7.81 -18.43
N SER A 99 15.62 6.59 -18.70
CA SER A 99 14.43 6.04 -18.05
C SER A 99 14.64 4.57 -17.71
N LEU A 100 14.11 4.12 -16.58
CA LEU A 100 14.15 2.72 -16.15
C LEU A 100 12.78 2.33 -15.62
N GLU A 101 12.16 1.33 -16.25
CA GLU A 101 11.01 0.62 -15.68
C GLU A 101 11.46 -0.75 -15.20
N MET A 102 11.24 -1.01 -13.91
CA MET A 102 11.50 -2.29 -13.27
C MET A 102 10.18 -2.92 -12.84
N ASP A 103 9.98 -4.19 -13.14
CA ASP A 103 8.86 -4.99 -12.68
C ASP A 103 9.40 -6.27 -12.02
N LEU A 104 9.19 -6.39 -10.71
CA LEU A 104 9.66 -7.48 -9.88
C LEU A 104 8.46 -8.30 -9.42
N ILE A 105 8.46 -9.58 -9.75
CA ILE A 105 7.44 -10.54 -9.32
C ILE A 105 8.07 -11.52 -8.36
N TYR A 106 7.41 -11.78 -7.25
CA TYR A 106 7.77 -12.78 -6.26
C TYR A 106 6.60 -13.73 -6.04
N ILE A 107 6.84 -15.03 -6.12
CA ILE A 107 5.86 -16.07 -5.80
C ILE A 107 6.61 -17.22 -5.13
N ASP A 108 6.31 -17.47 -3.86
CA ASP A 108 6.97 -18.51 -3.07
C ASP A 108 8.50 -18.43 -3.14
N SER A 109 9.15 -19.46 -3.68
CA SER A 109 10.59 -19.55 -3.77
C SER A 109 11.16 -18.96 -5.06
N GLU A 110 10.34 -18.32 -5.89
CA GLU A 110 10.74 -17.84 -7.20
C GLU A 110 10.57 -16.32 -7.30
N SER A 111 11.47 -15.70 -8.05
CA SER A 111 11.43 -14.27 -8.32
C SER A 111 11.86 -13.99 -9.73
N TRP A 112 11.22 -13.02 -10.36
CA TRP A 112 11.51 -12.58 -11.72
C TRP A 112 11.61 -11.07 -11.75
N VAL A 113 12.61 -10.56 -12.45
CA VAL A 113 12.75 -9.12 -12.70
C VAL A 113 12.70 -8.84 -14.19
N LYS A 114 11.90 -7.86 -14.61
CA LYS A 114 11.95 -7.28 -15.95
C LYS A 114 12.47 -5.87 -15.82
N MET A 115 13.47 -5.53 -16.61
CA MET A 115 14.04 -4.18 -16.68
C MET A 115 13.92 -3.68 -18.11
N ASP A 116 13.18 -2.59 -18.27
CA ASP A 116 13.04 -1.89 -19.53
C ASP A 116 13.71 -0.52 -19.41
N MET A 117 14.85 -0.38 -20.06
CA MET A 117 15.62 0.86 -20.09
C MET A 117 15.33 1.64 -21.37
N GLY A 118 15.22 2.96 -21.23
CA GLY A 118 15.08 3.92 -22.31
C GLY A 118 16.40 4.65 -22.64
N GLY A 119 16.35 5.43 -23.72
CA GLY A 119 17.37 6.39 -24.09
C GLY A 119 18.82 5.86 -24.18
N ALA A 120 19.77 6.67 -23.73
CA ALA A 120 21.20 6.38 -23.77
C ALA A 120 21.59 5.24 -22.82
N MET A 121 20.85 5.07 -21.71
CA MET A 121 21.08 4.00 -20.73
C MET A 121 20.96 2.61 -21.36
N ALA A 122 19.96 2.39 -22.21
CA ALA A 122 19.76 1.12 -22.91
C ALA A 122 20.94 0.74 -23.84
N ALA A 123 21.64 1.75 -24.39
CA ALA A 123 22.81 1.55 -25.23
C ALA A 123 24.10 1.32 -24.42
N ALA A 124 24.15 1.83 -23.19
CA ALA A 124 25.31 1.74 -22.31
C ALA A 124 25.45 0.36 -21.63
N ILE A 125 24.36 -0.39 -21.44
CA ILE A 125 24.38 -1.69 -20.76
C ILE A 125 24.52 -2.84 -21.77
N PRO A 126 25.65 -3.57 -21.76
CA PRO A 126 25.83 -4.74 -22.62
C PRO A 126 24.74 -5.79 -22.37
N GLY A 127 24.05 -6.21 -23.43
CA GLY A 127 23.01 -7.23 -23.33
C GLY A 127 21.62 -6.72 -22.94
N ALA A 128 21.46 -5.44 -22.58
CA ALA A 128 20.14 -4.84 -22.30
C ALA A 128 19.15 -5.02 -23.45
N THR A 129 19.61 -4.88 -24.69
CA THR A 129 18.78 -5.09 -25.89
C THR A 129 18.34 -6.54 -26.09
N LYS A 130 19.12 -7.52 -25.61
CA LYS A 130 18.77 -8.96 -25.72
C LYS A 130 17.68 -9.36 -24.73
N ASN A 131 17.66 -8.70 -23.57
CA ASN A 131 16.73 -8.99 -22.47
C ASN A 131 15.56 -8.01 -22.40
N LYS A 132 15.48 -7.03 -23.31
CA LYS A 132 14.39 -6.06 -23.40
C LYS A 132 13.03 -6.76 -23.46
N GLY A 133 12.10 -6.33 -22.60
CA GLY A 133 10.76 -6.89 -22.50
C GLY A 133 10.69 -8.34 -22.00
N LYS A 134 11.80 -8.91 -21.51
CA LYS A 134 11.84 -10.26 -20.93
C LYS A 134 11.95 -10.19 -19.41
N TYR A 135 11.24 -11.11 -18.77
CA TYR A 135 11.46 -11.41 -17.37
C TYR A 135 12.70 -12.27 -17.22
N GLN A 136 13.49 -11.96 -16.22
CA GLN A 136 14.71 -12.65 -15.87
C GLN A 136 14.46 -13.37 -14.56
N HIS A 137 14.48 -14.69 -14.59
CA HIS A 137 14.36 -15.53 -13.40
C HIS A 137 15.62 -15.38 -12.54
N LEU A 138 15.42 -15.02 -11.28
CA LEU A 138 16.49 -14.76 -10.32
C LEU A 138 16.83 -16.03 -9.54
N ASP A 139 18.11 -16.39 -9.55
CA ASP A 139 18.64 -17.48 -8.76
C ASP A 139 18.81 -17.02 -7.31
N LYS A 140 18.01 -17.61 -6.40
CA LYS A 140 18.04 -17.29 -4.97
C LYS A 140 19.41 -17.50 -4.31
N THR A 141 20.27 -18.34 -4.89
CA THR A 141 21.61 -18.55 -4.34
C THR A 141 22.55 -17.37 -4.60
N LYS A 142 22.21 -16.49 -5.57
CA LYS A 142 23.02 -15.35 -5.99
C LYS A 142 22.53 -13.99 -5.46
N ILE A 143 21.29 -13.92 -4.96
CA ILE A 143 20.70 -12.67 -4.42
C ILE A 143 20.93 -12.48 -2.92
N LYS A 144 21.60 -13.42 -2.23
CA LYS A 144 21.77 -13.40 -0.76
C LYS A 144 22.50 -12.18 -0.22
N ASP A 145 23.30 -11.53 -1.06
CA ASP A 145 24.04 -10.31 -0.72
C ASP A 145 23.44 -9.05 -1.36
N VAL A 146 22.30 -9.19 -2.07
CA VAL A 146 21.64 -8.13 -2.82
C VAL A 146 20.35 -7.75 -2.11
N LYS A 147 20.39 -6.70 -1.29
CA LYS A 147 19.27 -6.32 -0.41
C LYS A 147 17.99 -6.00 -1.20
N ASP A 148 18.13 -5.29 -2.32
CA ASP A 148 16.99 -4.82 -3.12
C ASP A 148 16.22 -5.95 -3.82
N LEU A 149 16.84 -7.12 -3.98
CA LEU A 149 16.22 -8.31 -4.56
C LEU A 149 15.77 -9.32 -3.48
N GLN A 150 16.10 -9.10 -2.21
CA GLN A 150 15.67 -9.93 -1.10
C GLN A 150 14.27 -9.51 -0.64
N LEU A 151 13.26 -9.98 -1.35
CA LEU A 151 11.89 -9.94 -0.86
C LEU A 151 11.69 -11.09 0.14
N ASP A 152 11.68 -10.75 1.43
CA ASP A 152 11.31 -11.69 2.49
C ASP A 152 9.78 -11.70 2.67
N PRO A 153 9.12 -12.86 2.44
CA PRO A 153 7.66 -13.00 2.50
C PRO A 153 7.07 -12.68 3.88
N GLU A 154 7.84 -12.87 4.95
CA GLU A 154 7.38 -12.57 6.31
C GLU A 154 7.38 -11.06 6.59
N THR A 155 8.25 -10.32 5.91
CA THR A 155 8.46 -8.87 6.06
C THR A 155 8.08 -8.07 4.81
N LEU A 156 7.29 -8.64 3.88
CA LEU A 156 6.79 -7.99 2.65
C LEU A 156 6.03 -6.68 2.92
N ASP A 157 6.81 -5.62 3.13
CA ASP A 157 6.41 -4.24 3.29
C ASP A 157 7.49 -3.40 2.61
N PRO A 158 7.45 -3.28 1.26
CA PRO A 158 8.50 -2.60 0.48
C PRO A 158 8.67 -1.12 0.86
N LEU A 159 7.69 -0.55 1.55
CA LEU A 159 7.67 0.84 1.97
C LEU A 159 8.18 1.01 3.40
N ALA A 160 8.54 -0.09 4.08
CA ALA A 160 8.87 -0.11 5.50
C ALA A 160 7.82 0.69 6.32
N SER A 161 6.53 0.46 6.04
CA SER A 161 5.40 1.20 6.58
C SER A 161 5.38 1.22 8.11
N ASP A 162 5.80 0.14 8.77
CA ASP A 162 5.98 0.11 10.23
C ASP A 162 7.10 1.05 10.70
N ALA A 163 8.24 1.09 10.00
CA ALA A 163 9.34 2.01 10.29
C ALA A 163 8.91 3.48 10.06
N LEU A 164 8.23 3.76 8.95
CA LEU A 164 7.68 5.09 8.66
C LEU A 164 6.72 5.55 9.77
N VAL A 165 5.78 4.70 10.18
CA VAL A 165 4.82 5.11 11.23
C VAL A 165 5.45 5.18 12.61
N LYS A 166 6.46 4.35 12.91
CA LYS A 166 7.29 4.52 14.13
C LYS A 166 8.06 5.84 14.13
N GLY A 167 8.46 6.34 12.95
CA GLY A 167 9.05 7.65 12.76
C GLY A 167 8.11 8.82 13.04
N VAL A 168 6.80 8.60 13.21
CA VAL A 168 5.84 9.68 13.49
C VAL A 168 6.07 10.25 14.90
N THR A 169 6.57 11.49 14.94
CA THR A 169 6.90 12.22 16.16
C THR A 169 5.73 13.06 16.66
N GLU A 170 4.99 13.65 15.73
CA GLU A 170 3.81 14.48 16.00
C GLU A 170 2.67 14.03 15.10
N VAL A 171 1.45 13.97 15.62
CA VAL A 171 0.26 13.68 14.82
C VAL A 171 -0.97 14.27 15.47
N GLN A 172 -1.81 14.86 14.64
CA GLN A 172 -3.10 15.42 15.01
C GLN A 172 -4.15 15.00 14.00
N LYS A 173 -5.37 14.79 14.49
CA LYS A 173 -6.54 14.59 13.63
C LYS A 173 -6.99 15.95 13.12
N THR A 174 -7.03 16.12 11.80
CA THR A 174 -7.45 17.36 11.13
C THR A 174 -8.86 17.28 10.56
N GLY A 175 -9.43 16.08 10.50
CA GLY A 175 -10.79 15.79 10.07
C GLY A 175 -11.14 14.34 10.36
N GLU A 176 -12.37 13.93 10.04
CA GLU A 176 -12.72 12.50 10.10
C GLU A 176 -11.83 11.71 9.15
N GLY A 177 -11.20 10.63 9.65
CA GLY A 177 -10.23 9.83 8.91
C GLY A 177 -8.99 10.58 8.40
N THR A 178 -8.76 11.85 8.78
CA THR A 178 -7.68 12.67 8.21
C THR A 178 -6.73 13.14 9.30
N TYR A 179 -5.43 12.98 9.04
CA TYR A 179 -4.36 13.21 9.99
C TYR A 179 -3.26 14.05 9.34
N ALA A 180 -2.59 14.86 10.15
CA ALA A 180 -1.39 15.58 9.75
C ALA A 180 -0.38 15.59 10.89
N GLY A 181 0.90 15.73 10.58
CA GLY A 181 1.93 15.65 11.60
C GLY A 181 3.34 15.79 11.07
N LYS A 182 4.30 15.30 11.86
CA LYS A 182 5.71 15.23 11.50
C LYS A 182 6.23 13.81 11.60
N ILE A 183 7.10 13.46 10.67
CA ILE A 183 7.75 12.17 10.57
C ILE A 183 9.27 12.35 10.53
N ASP A 184 9.97 11.51 11.28
CA ASP A 184 11.41 11.29 11.19
C ASP A 184 11.67 10.15 10.21
N ILE A 185 12.12 10.49 9.00
CA ILE A 185 12.41 9.51 7.95
C ILE A 185 13.82 8.92 8.10
N THR A 186 14.66 9.42 9.00
CA THR A 186 15.99 8.83 9.26
C THR A 186 15.91 7.45 9.89
N ALA A 187 14.74 7.08 10.42
CA ALA A 187 14.45 5.75 10.96
C ALA A 187 13.96 4.74 9.90
N ALA A 188 13.72 5.17 8.65
CA ALA A 188 13.10 4.38 7.59
C ALA A 188 13.95 4.34 6.31
N THR A 189 15.29 4.39 6.44
CA THR A 189 16.22 4.38 5.30
C THR A 189 16.16 3.11 4.45
N GLU A 190 15.51 2.04 4.93
CA GLU A 190 15.30 0.81 4.15
C GLU A 190 14.01 0.84 3.30
N SER A 191 13.27 1.96 3.30
CA SER A 191 12.06 2.12 2.48
C SER A 191 12.42 2.36 1.02
N ALA A 192 11.84 1.59 0.09
CA ALA A 192 12.01 1.84 -1.35
C ALA A 192 11.42 3.19 -1.82
N ALA A 193 10.63 3.85 -0.97
CA ALA A 193 10.11 5.19 -1.25
C ALA A 193 11.08 6.31 -0.85
N LEU A 194 12.15 6.02 -0.11
CA LEU A 194 13.09 7.00 0.41
C LEU A 194 14.49 6.72 -0.12
N ASP A 195 15.04 7.70 -0.83
CA ASP A 195 16.41 7.65 -1.34
C ASP A 195 17.41 8.06 -0.22
N GLU A 196 18.45 7.27 0.00
CA GLU A 196 19.49 7.53 1.01
C GLU A 196 20.24 8.85 0.75
N GLU A 197 20.46 9.22 -0.51
CA GLU A 197 21.06 10.49 -0.89
C GLU A 197 20.16 11.66 -0.50
N VAL A 198 18.84 11.51 -0.66
CA VAL A 198 17.85 12.51 -0.24
C VAL A 198 17.83 12.64 1.28
N VAL A 199 17.82 11.52 2.03
CA VAL A 199 17.90 11.56 3.50
C VAL A 199 19.18 12.27 3.96
N THR A 200 20.31 11.97 3.31
CA THR A 200 21.61 12.60 3.60
C THR A 200 21.60 14.09 3.29
N ALA A 201 21.08 14.49 2.13
CA ALA A 201 20.99 15.89 1.69
C ALA A 201 20.07 16.73 2.59
N LEU A 202 18.97 16.15 3.07
CA LEU A 202 18.05 16.80 4.01
C LEU A 202 18.69 17.02 5.40
N GLY A 203 19.64 16.16 5.79
CA GLY A 203 20.34 16.26 7.06
C GLY A 203 19.39 16.36 8.26
N ALA A 204 19.44 17.47 9.01
CA ALA A 204 18.56 17.68 10.16
C ALA A 204 17.06 17.78 9.79
N GLN A 205 16.73 18.19 8.56
CA GLN A 205 15.34 18.33 8.12
C GLN A 205 14.63 16.98 7.99
N ALA A 206 15.39 15.90 7.72
CA ALA A 206 14.86 14.54 7.61
C ALA A 206 14.17 14.04 8.90
N LYS A 207 14.41 14.69 10.04
CA LYS A 207 13.84 14.29 11.35
C LYS A 207 12.43 14.82 11.61
N ALA A 208 11.93 15.72 10.77
CA ALA A 208 10.73 16.48 11.06
C ALA A 208 9.98 16.90 9.79
N LEU A 209 9.84 15.98 8.84
CA LEU A 209 9.13 16.26 7.59
C LEU A 209 7.62 16.33 7.84
N PRO A 210 6.90 17.31 7.25
CA PRO A 210 5.45 17.32 7.32
C PRO A 210 4.85 16.11 6.59
N PHE A 211 3.83 15.51 7.16
CA PHE A 211 3.04 14.49 6.47
C PHE A 211 1.54 14.71 6.64
N THR A 212 0.77 14.14 5.71
CA THR A 212 -0.67 13.92 5.87
C THR A 212 -1.00 12.45 5.65
N ALA A 213 -2.04 11.96 6.32
CA ALA A 213 -2.51 10.60 6.15
C ALA A 213 -4.04 10.54 6.13
N LYS A 214 -4.58 9.58 5.39
CA LYS A 214 -6.01 9.29 5.33
C LYS A 214 -6.30 7.85 5.68
N LEU A 215 -7.30 7.64 6.54
CA LEU A 215 -7.85 6.35 6.89
C LEU A 215 -9.25 6.19 6.31
N ASP A 216 -9.61 4.97 5.93
CA ASP A 216 -10.99 4.62 5.59
C ASP A 216 -11.87 4.46 6.85
N PRO A 217 -13.20 4.26 6.72
CA PRO A 217 -14.09 4.05 7.86
C PRO A 217 -13.78 2.81 8.71
N GLN A 218 -12.95 1.88 8.20
CA GLN A 218 -12.50 0.69 8.94
C GLN A 218 -11.16 0.95 9.67
N GLY A 219 -10.59 2.15 9.55
CA GLY A 219 -9.32 2.54 10.15
C GLY A 219 -8.10 2.09 9.36
N ARG A 220 -8.25 1.68 8.11
CA ARG A 220 -7.13 1.24 7.25
C ARG A 220 -6.50 2.43 6.55
N LEU A 221 -5.19 2.43 6.42
CA LEU A 221 -4.46 3.47 5.69
C LEU A 221 -4.90 3.46 4.23
N THR A 222 -5.17 4.63 3.66
CA THR A 222 -5.54 4.76 2.23
C THR A 222 -4.61 5.70 1.49
N GLU A 223 -4.01 6.64 2.20
CA GLU A 223 -3.06 7.60 1.66
C GLU A 223 -2.08 8.03 2.75
N LEU A 224 -0.80 8.12 2.39
CA LEU A 224 0.25 8.78 3.15
C LEU A 224 0.98 9.73 2.18
N VAL A 225 1.08 11.00 2.54
CA VAL A 225 1.82 12.01 1.77
C VAL A 225 2.88 12.61 2.68
N ILE A 226 4.13 12.57 2.25
CA ILE A 226 5.27 13.20 2.95
C ILE A 226 5.76 14.36 2.09
N ALA A 227 5.79 15.57 2.67
CA ALA A 227 6.30 16.75 2.01
C ALA A 227 7.83 16.81 2.18
N VAL A 228 8.55 16.63 1.08
CA VAL A 228 10.01 16.70 1.03
C VAL A 228 10.42 18.10 0.58
N PRO A 229 11.10 18.90 1.43
CA PRO A 229 11.60 20.21 1.02
C PRO A 229 12.75 20.05 0.03
N ALA A 230 13.08 21.12 -0.67
CA ALA A 230 14.24 21.13 -1.56
C ALA A 230 15.53 20.88 -0.77
N ALA A 231 16.39 20.00 -1.28
CA ALA A 231 17.67 19.64 -0.68
C ALA A 231 18.69 19.30 -1.78
N GLY A 232 19.88 19.91 -1.70
CA GLY A 232 20.88 19.77 -2.77
C GLY A 232 20.37 20.27 -4.12
N GLU A 233 20.44 19.42 -5.15
CA GLU A 233 19.90 19.69 -6.48
C GLU A 233 18.43 19.24 -6.62
N THR A 234 17.89 18.52 -5.64
CA THR A 234 16.52 18.00 -5.65
C THR A 234 15.51 19.09 -5.27
N ALA A 235 14.54 19.33 -6.14
CA ALA A 235 13.44 20.26 -5.88
C ALA A 235 12.50 19.74 -4.79
N ALA A 236 11.76 20.67 -4.16
CA ALA A 236 10.70 20.30 -3.23
C ALA A 236 9.62 19.47 -3.95
N HIS A 237 9.21 18.37 -3.35
CA HIS A 237 8.25 17.44 -3.93
C HIS A 237 7.47 16.72 -2.82
N GLU A 238 6.46 15.96 -3.22
CA GLU A 238 5.74 15.08 -2.31
C GLU A 238 6.05 13.63 -2.64
N ILE A 239 6.20 12.81 -1.60
CA ILE A 239 6.16 11.36 -1.70
C ILE A 239 4.76 10.93 -1.31
N LYS A 240 3.99 10.43 -2.26
CA LYS A 240 2.62 9.98 -2.09
C LYS A 240 2.53 8.47 -2.23
N ILE A 241 1.96 7.85 -1.21
CA ILE A 241 1.67 6.42 -1.16
C ILE A 241 0.16 6.25 -1.04
N GLY A 242 -0.44 5.46 -1.92
CA GLY A 242 -1.86 5.09 -1.85
C GLY A 242 -2.04 3.61 -1.58
N TYR A 243 -3.05 3.22 -0.81
CA TYR A 243 -3.39 1.82 -0.52
C TYR A 243 -4.85 1.52 -0.83
N THR A 244 -5.10 0.41 -1.53
CA THR A 244 -6.45 -0.03 -1.88
C THR A 244 -6.55 -1.56 -1.96
N GLY A 245 -7.75 -2.09 -2.20
CA GLY A 245 -7.94 -3.52 -2.51
C GLY A 245 -7.76 -4.47 -1.31
N TYR A 246 -7.76 -3.94 -0.09
CA TYR A 246 -7.59 -4.71 1.14
C TYR A 246 -8.50 -5.96 1.21
N GLY A 247 -7.90 -7.14 1.33
CA GLY A 247 -8.63 -8.40 1.51
C GLY A 247 -9.34 -8.93 0.26
N THR A 248 -9.08 -8.34 -0.91
CA THR A 248 -9.82 -8.62 -2.16
C THR A 248 -8.91 -8.89 -3.35
N GLY A 249 -7.59 -8.77 -3.17
CA GLY A 249 -6.63 -8.89 -4.25
C GLY A 249 -6.51 -10.32 -4.76
N ALA A 250 -6.12 -10.46 -6.03
CA ALA A 250 -5.54 -11.70 -6.52
C ALA A 250 -4.01 -11.62 -6.34
N GLY A 251 -3.39 -12.76 -6.05
CA GLY A 251 -1.94 -12.87 -6.01
C GLY A 251 -1.26 -12.60 -7.34
N ALA A 252 0.05 -12.33 -7.28
CA ALA A 252 0.87 -12.11 -8.46
C ALA A 252 0.84 -13.35 -9.37
N GLN A 253 0.98 -13.13 -10.67
CA GLN A 253 0.98 -14.20 -11.67
C GLN A 253 2.39 -14.44 -12.18
N LYS A 254 2.74 -15.72 -12.40
CA LYS A 254 4.00 -16.07 -13.05
C LYS A 254 4.07 -15.43 -14.44
N PRO A 255 5.24 -14.89 -14.86
CA PRO A 255 5.42 -14.47 -16.23
C PRO A 255 5.16 -15.61 -17.22
N PRO A 256 4.69 -15.32 -18.46
CA PRO A 256 4.59 -16.33 -19.50
C PRO A 256 5.95 -16.98 -19.77
N ALA A 257 6.00 -18.31 -19.85
CA ALA A 257 7.26 -19.05 -19.94
C ALA A 257 8.12 -18.67 -21.17
N ASP A 258 7.50 -18.27 -22.28
CA ASP A 258 8.18 -17.78 -23.48
C ASP A 258 8.78 -16.37 -23.34
N LYS A 259 8.46 -15.67 -22.24
CA LYS A 259 8.97 -14.35 -21.86
C LYS A 259 10.01 -14.42 -20.75
N VAL A 260 10.34 -15.62 -20.26
CA VAL A 260 11.32 -15.83 -19.20
C VAL A 260 12.66 -16.26 -19.77
N VAL A 261 13.74 -15.70 -19.24
CA VAL A 261 15.11 -16.17 -19.40
C VAL A 261 15.75 -16.27 -18.02
N GLU A 262 16.80 -17.07 -17.85
CA GLU A 262 17.60 -16.99 -16.63
C GLU A 262 18.34 -15.66 -16.55
N ALA A 263 18.37 -15.04 -15.37
CA ALA A 263 19.11 -13.81 -15.16
C ALA A 263 20.61 -14.04 -15.39
N PRO A 264 21.26 -13.27 -16.29
CA PRO A 264 22.68 -13.34 -16.51
C PRO A 264 23.43 -12.65 -15.36
N ALA A 265 24.76 -12.79 -15.32
CA ALA A 265 25.57 -12.27 -14.20
C ALA A 265 25.42 -10.75 -14.03
N GLU A 266 25.30 -10.02 -15.14
CA GLU A 266 25.16 -8.58 -15.20
C GLU A 266 23.92 -8.07 -14.45
N THR A 267 22.85 -8.86 -14.41
CA THR A 267 21.66 -8.49 -13.66
C THR A 267 21.93 -8.45 -12.17
N TYR A 268 22.73 -9.36 -11.62
CA TYR A 268 23.07 -9.33 -10.19
C TYR A 268 24.04 -8.21 -9.84
N GLU A 269 24.94 -7.84 -10.76
CA GLU A 269 25.88 -6.72 -10.54
C GLU A 269 25.18 -5.35 -10.52
N MET A 270 24.02 -5.20 -11.17
CA MET A 270 23.29 -3.93 -11.16
C MET A 270 22.62 -3.59 -9.82
N PHE A 271 22.43 -4.56 -8.93
CA PHE A 271 21.76 -4.36 -7.63
C PHE A 271 22.74 -4.45 -6.44
N LYS A 272 24.05 -4.48 -6.70
CA LYS A 272 25.10 -4.40 -5.67
C LYS A 272 25.51 -2.96 -5.44
#